data_AF-A0A9E1YPU9-F1
#
_entry.id   AF-A0A9E1YPU9-F1
#
_cell.length_a   1.000
_cell.length_b   1.000
_cell.length_c   1.000
_cell.angle_alpha   90.00
_cell.angle_beta   90.00
_cell.angle_gamma   90.00
#
_symmetry.space_group_name_H-M   'P 1'
#
loop_
_entity.id
_entity.type
_entity.pdbx_description
1 polymer ?
#
loop_
_entity_poly.entity_id
_entity_poly.type
_entity_poly.pdbx_seq_one_letter_code
_entity_poly.pdbx_strand_id
1 'polypeptide(L)' 'MITYKKKFDFYATNEELDSFVYSIVEALIGDLDDEIEVDITQDDNHRYICVNILDKVLH' A
#
# COMPACT_ATOMS: atom_id res chain seq x y z
N MET A 1 -17.29 5.84 -6.79
CA MET A 1 -16.02 5.51 -6.11
C MET A 1 -15.54 4.17 -6.63
N ILE A 2 -14.56 4.17 -7.52
CA ILE A 2 -13.89 2.95 -7.97
C ILE A 2 -12.73 2.77 -7.01
N THR A 3 -12.76 1.70 -6.21
CA THR A 3 -11.67 1.38 -5.28
C THR A 3 -10.83 0.29 -5.92
N TYR A 4 -9.59 0.59 -6.27
CA TYR A 4 -8.64 -0.42 -6.68
C TYR A 4 -8.02 -1.05 -5.43
N LYS A 5 -8.34 -2.33 -5.17
CA LYS A 5 -7.80 -3.08 -4.05
C LYS A 5 -6.90 -4.20 -4.56
N LYS A 6 -5.64 -4.20 -4.15
CA LYS A 6 -4.69 -5.28 -4.44
C LYS A 6 -4.03 -5.75 -3.14
N LYS A 7 -4.11 -7.07 -2.88
CA LYS A 7 -3.50 -7.73 -1.73
C LYS A 7 -2.22 -8.42 -2.18
N PHE A 8 -1.17 -8.30 -1.38
CA PHE A 8 0.08 -9.00 -1.59
C PHE A 8 0.41 -9.79 -0.31
N ASP A 9 0.86 -11.03 -0.48
CA ASP A 9 1.31 -11.89 0.61
C ASP A 9 2.85 -11.99 0.52
N PHE A 10 3.54 -11.58 1.58
CA PHE A 10 5.00 -11.53 1.61
C PHE A 10 5.58 -12.38 2.75
N TYR A 11 6.77 -12.91 2.51
CA TYR A 11 7.63 -13.50 3.54
C TYR A 11 8.88 -12.63 3.68
N ALA A 12 8.80 -11.59 4.51
CA ALA A 12 9.85 -10.58 4.66
C ALA A 12 9.87 -9.95 6.06
N THR A 13 11.03 -9.43 6.46
CA THR A 13 11.24 -8.70 7.71
C THR A 13 10.54 -7.34 7.70
N ASN A 14 10.44 -6.67 8.86
CA ASN A 14 9.65 -5.44 8.97
C ASN A 14 10.33 -4.33 8.20
N GLU A 15 11.66 -4.32 8.24
CA GLU A 15 12.52 -3.38 7.54
C GLU A 15 12.40 -3.54 6.01
N GLU A 16 12.35 -4.77 5.51
CA GLU A 16 12.13 -5.05 4.08
C GLU A 16 10.73 -4.64 3.62
N LEU A 17 9.70 -4.88 4.44
CA LEU A 17 8.33 -4.49 4.13
C LEU A 17 8.15 -2.97 4.15
N ASP A 18 8.76 -2.28 5.11
CA ASP A 18 8.71 -0.82 5.22
C ASP A 18 9.40 -0.17 4.01
N SER A 19 10.56 -0.70 3.62
CA SER A 19 11.26 -0.27 2.40
C SER A 19 10.44 -0.52 1.12
N PHE A 20 9.76 -1.66 1.03
CA PHE A 20 8.88 -1.98 -0.09
C PHE A 20 7.68 -1.03 -0.19
N VAL A 21 6.98 -0.79 0.93
CA VAL A 21 5.88 0.19 1.00
C VAL A 21 6.38 1.58 0.59
N TYR A 22 7.51 2.01 1.14
CA TYR A 22 8.10 3.31 0.80
C TYR A 22 8.37 3.42 -0.71
N SER A 23 8.90 2.38 -1.34
CA SER A 23 9.15 2.38 -2.79
C SER A 23 7.87 2.49 -3.63
N ILE A 24 6.77 1.88 -3.18
CA ILE A 24 5.46 2.02 -3.84
C ILE A 24 4.95 3.45 -3.70
N VAL A 25 4.99 3.99 -2.48
CA VAL A 25 4.50 5.34 -2.20
C VAL A 25 5.34 6.38 -2.97
N GLU A 26 6.67 6.26 -2.98
CA GLU A 26 7.57 7.13 -3.74
C GLU A 26 7.29 7.08 -5.24
N ALA A 27 7.06 5.89 -5.80
CA ALA A 27 6.69 5.74 -7.22
C ALA A 27 5.33 6.36 -7.55
N LEU A 28 4.39 6.40 -6.60
CA LEU A 28 3.04 6.94 -6.79
C LEU A 28 2.93 8.45 -6.55
N ILE A 29 3.76 9.02 -5.66
CA ILE A 29 3.78 10.47 -5.32
C ILE A 29 4.02 11.36 -6.55
N GLY A 30 4.63 10.82 -7.61
CA GLY A 30 4.85 11.56 -8.86
C GLY A 30 3.64 11.65 -9.79
N ASP A 31 2.65 10.76 -9.65
CA ASP A 31 1.62 10.52 -10.69
C ASP A 31 0.19 10.81 -10.22
N LEU A 32 -0.06 10.88 -8.91
CA LEU A 32 -1.42 10.92 -8.36
C LEU A 32 -1.58 12.01 -7.29
N ASP A 33 -2.61 12.85 -7.44
CA ASP A 33 -3.13 13.73 -6.37
C ASP A 33 -4.00 12.93 -5.36
N ASP A 34 -3.92 11.60 -5.45
CA ASP A 34 -4.72 10.62 -4.74
C ASP A 34 -4.29 10.48 -3.29
N GLU A 35 -5.24 10.10 -2.45
CA GLU A 35 -4.97 9.70 -1.08
C GLU A 35 -4.58 8.23 -1.03
N ILE A 36 -3.40 7.93 -0.51
CA ILE A 36 -2.90 6.56 -0.36
C ILE A 36 -3.07 6.16 1.10
N GLU A 37 -3.85 5.10 1.34
CA GLU A 37 -4.00 4.47 2.64
C GLU A 37 -3.25 3.14 2.63
N VAL A 38 -2.35 2.96 3.60
CA VAL A 38 -1.59 1.73 3.78
C VAL A 38 -1.98 1.10 5.10
N ASP A 39 -2.46 -0.14 5.05
CA ASP A 39 -2.75 -0.95 6.22
C ASP A 39 -1.81 -2.17 6.26
N ILE A 40 -1.24 -2.42 7.43
CA ILE A 40 -0.29 -3.51 7.67
C ILE A 40 -0.86 -4.37 8.79
N THR A 41 -1.22 -5.61 8.44
CA THR A 41 -1.70 -6.61 9.39
C THR A 41 -0.70 -7.75 9.47
N GLN A 42 -0.54 -8.35 10.66
CA GLN A 42 0.37 -9.46 10.87
C GLN A 42 -0.32 -10.60 11.63
N ASP A 43 0.07 -11.84 11.30
CA ASP A 43 -0.17 -13.03 12.11
C ASP A 43 1.18 -13.58 12.61
N ASP A 44 1.16 -14.70 13.35
CA ASP A 44 2.38 -15.29 13.95
C ASP A 44 3.47 -15.63 12.92
N ASN A 45 3.10 -15.82 11.65
CA ASN A 45 4.00 -16.30 10.58
C ASN A 45 4.02 -15.42 9.33
N HIS A 46 3.04 -14.54 9.13
CA HIS A 46 2.86 -13.79 7.90
C HIS A 46 2.54 -12.32 8.15
N ARG A 47 2.84 -11.51 7.14
CA ARG A 47 2.53 -10.09 7.11
C ARG A 47 1.80 -9.78 5.82
N TYR A 48 0.75 -9.00 5.96
CA TYR A 48 -0.16 -8.61 4.90
C TYR A 48 -0.12 -7.10 4.77
N ILE A 49 0.14 -6.62 3.57
CA ILE A 49 0.07 -5.20 3.24
C ILE A 49 -1.14 -5.00 2.33
N CYS A 50 -1.99 -4.07 2.71
CA CYS A 50 -3.07 -3.55 1.88
C CYS A 50 -2.76 -2.10 1.53
N VAL A 51 -2.64 -1.80 0.24
CA VAL A 51 -2.51 -0.43 -0.26
C VAL A 51 -3.81 -0.08 -0.97
N ASN A 52 -4.52 0.92 -0.45
CA ASN A 52 -5.70 1.50 -1.08
C ASN A 52 -5.28 2.84 -1.70
N ILE A 53 -5.58 3.02 -2.98
CA ILE A 53 -5.41 4.28 -3.68
C ILE A 53 -6.81 4.88 -3.86
N LEU A 54 -7.04 6.02 -3.24
CA LEU A 54 -8.30 6.75 -3.23
C LEU A 54 -8.17 7.96 -4.15
N ASP A 55 -8.79 7.87 -5.33
CA ASP A 55 -8.85 9.00 -6.25
C ASP A 55 -9.57 10.19 -5.60
N LYS A 56 -8.86 11.32 -5.45
CA LYS A 56 -9.45 12.56 -4.89
C LYS A 56 -10.41 13.24 -5.86
N VAL A 57 -10.40 12.87 -7.14
CA VAL A 57 -11.16 13.52 -8.21
C VAL A 57 -12.51 12.84 -8.41
N LEU A 58 -13.41 13.00 -7.43
CA LEU A 58 -14.85 12.93 -7.70
C LEU A 58 -15.42 14.34 -7.57
N HIS A 59 -15.29 15.09 -8.67
CA HIS A 59 -16.12 16.27 -8.95
C HIS A 59 -17.58 15.86 -9.18
#